data_AF-A0A7X0VF57-F1
#
_entry.id   AF-A0A7X0VF57-F1
#
_cell.length_a   1.000
_cell.length_b   1.000
_cell.length_c   1.000
_cell.angle_alpha   90.00
_cell.angle_beta   90.00
_cell.angle_gamma   90.00
#
_symmetry.space_group_name_H-M   'P 1'
#
loop_
_entity.id
_entity.type
_entity.pdbx_description
1 polymer ?
#
loop_
_entity_poly.entity_id
_entity_poly.type
_entity_poly.pdbx_seq_one_letter_code
_entity_poly.pdbx_strand_id
1 'polypeptide(L)' 'METQYLAITKFGTTKEAPFAVARLHEGLFERYVDDRWVEDISLADILIGEFSDYEEISEEEANRIINQ' A
#
# COMPACT_ATOMS: atom_id res chain seq x y z
N MET A 1 -6.60 12.61 -10.74
CA MET A 1 -6.81 11.21 -10.32
C MET A 1 -6.62 11.18 -8.82
N GLU A 2 -7.45 10.45 -8.09
CA GLU A 2 -7.38 10.37 -6.64
C GLU A 2 -6.32 9.34 -6.22
N THR A 3 -5.52 9.65 -5.19
CA THR A 3 -4.54 8.71 -4.63
C THR A 3 -5.29 7.70 -3.77
N GLN A 4 -5.07 6.41 -4.03
CA GLN A 4 -5.63 5.33 -3.21
C GLN A 4 -4.52 4.76 -2.31
N TYR A 5 -4.78 4.58 -1.02
CA TYR A 5 -3.82 4.03 -0.07
C TYR A 5 -4.20 2.60 0.31
N LEU A 6 -3.18 1.76 0.51
CA LEU A 6 -3.31 0.32 0.67
C LEU A 6 -2.40 -0.16 1.80
N ALA A 7 -2.93 -1.03 2.66
CA ALA A 7 -2.16 -1.82 3.60
C ALA A 7 -1.94 -3.22 3.01
N ILE A 8 -0.68 -3.62 2.82
CA ILE A 8 -0.34 -4.97 2.34
C ILE A 8 -0.37 -5.94 3.53
N THR A 9 -1.32 -6.88 3.55
CA THR A 9 -1.62 -7.76 4.69
C THR A 9 -1.00 -9.17 4.57
N LYS A 10 0.05 -9.30 3.77
CA LYS A 10 0.79 -10.57 3.59
C LYS A 10 1.39 -11.11 4.89
N PHE A 11 1.66 -12.42 4.90
CA PHE A 11 2.38 -13.11 5.99
C PHE A 11 1.71 -13.01 7.38
N GLY A 12 0.37 -12.93 7.41
CA GLY A 12 -0.39 -12.81 8.65
C GLY A 12 -0.30 -11.43 9.30
N THR A 13 0.07 -10.41 8.53
CA THR A 13 -0.01 -9.00 8.96
C THR A 13 -1.45 -8.48 8.87
N THR A 14 -1.74 -7.37 9.53
CA THR A 14 -3.07 -6.74 9.54
C THR A 14 -3.00 -5.33 9.01
N LYS A 15 -4.14 -4.69 8.72
CA LYS A 15 -4.15 -3.27 8.30
C LYS A 15 -3.50 -2.33 9.32
N GLU A 16 -3.52 -2.64 10.62
CA GLU A 16 -2.90 -1.80 11.66
C GLU A 16 -1.40 -2.00 11.76
N ALA A 17 -0.89 -3.15 11.33
CA ALA A 17 0.52 -3.50 11.33
C ALA A 17 0.87 -4.26 10.03
N PRO A 18 0.79 -3.60 8.87
CA PRO A 18 0.90 -4.26 7.59
C PRO A 18 2.35 -4.61 7.27
N PHE A 19 2.53 -5.57 6.35
CA PHE A 19 3.84 -5.87 5.78
C PHE A 19 4.45 -4.65 5.07
N ALA A 20 3.61 -3.88 4.40
CA ALA A 20 3.99 -2.64 3.74
C ALA A 20 2.79 -1.71 3.58
N VAL A 21 3.06 -0.42 3.46
CA VAL A 21 2.08 0.57 3.00
C VAL A 21 2.37 0.88 1.54
N ALA A 22 1.32 0.85 0.71
CA ALA A 22 1.37 1.17 -0.70
C ALA A 22 0.36 2.26 -1.05
N ARG A 23 0.56 2.90 -2.21
CA ARG A 23 -0.43 3.80 -2.82
C ARG A 23 -0.47 3.61 -4.32
N LEU A 24 -1.65 3.80 -4.92
CA LEU A 24 -1.82 3.99 -6.35
C LEU A 24 -1.89 5.50 -6.60
N HIS A 25 -0.85 6.06 -7.22
CA HIS A 25 -0.74 7.47 -7.53
C HIS A 25 -0.47 7.65 -9.03
N GLU A 26 -1.34 8.40 -9.71
CA GLU A 26 -1.24 8.66 -11.16
C GLU A 26 -1.12 7.38 -12.02
N GLY A 27 -1.71 6.27 -11.57
CA GLY A 27 -1.68 4.98 -12.27
C GLY A 27 -0.45 4.12 -11.98
N LEU A 28 0.43 4.56 -11.08
CA LEU A 28 1.62 3.83 -10.62
C LEU A 28 1.43 3.36 -9.19
N PHE A 29 1.79 2.10 -8.93
CA PHE A 29 1.91 1.62 -7.55
C PHE A 29 3.24 2.05 -6.97
N GLU A 30 3.19 2.60 -5.78
CA GLU A 30 4.35 2.98 -5.00
C GLU A 30 4.25 2.35 -3.61
N ARG A 31 5.38 1.86 -3.10
CA ARG A 31 5.52 1.38 -1.73
C ARG A 31 6.30 2.38 -0.91
N TYR A 32 5.93 2.55 0.35
CA TYR A 32 6.68 3.39 1.27
C TYR A 32 7.87 2.62 1.86
N VAL A 33 9.09 3.11 1.62
CA VAL A 33 10.36 2.51 2.08
C VAL A 33 11.36 3.63 2.34
N ASP A 34 12.07 3.60 3.48
CA ASP A 34 13.12 4.58 3.84
C ASP A 34 12.67 6.04 3.69
N ASP A 35 11.54 6.40 4.30
CA ASP A 35 10.94 7.73 4.31
C ASP A 35 10.51 8.31 2.95
N ARG A 36 10.31 7.45 1.94
CA ARG A 36 9.89 7.86 0.60
C ARG A 36 8.98 6.83 -0.07
N TRP A 37 8.23 7.32 -1.05
CA TRP A 37 7.46 6.49 -1.97
C TRP A 37 8.37 6.04 -3.13
N VAL A 38 8.39 4.74 -3.39
CA VAL A 38 9.19 4.12 -4.46
C VAL A 38 8.27 3.27 -5.31
N GLU A 39 8.34 3.43 -6.63
CA GLU A 39 7.58 2.61 -7.58
C GLU A 39 7.81 1.12 -7.31
N ASP A 40 6.72 0.35 -7.21
CA ASP A 40 6.76 -1.08 -6.98
C ASP A 40 5.82 -1.82 -7.94
N ILE A 41 6.39 -2.18 -9.10
CA ILE A 41 5.66 -2.90 -10.15
C ILE A 41 5.14 -4.27 -9.71
N SER A 42 5.68 -4.85 -8.64
CA SER A 42 5.17 -6.14 -8.11
C SER A 42 3.75 -6.03 -7.56
N LEU A 43 3.25 -4.82 -7.32
CA LEU A 43 1.89 -4.55 -6.88
C LEU A 43 0.92 -4.36 -8.05
N ALA A 44 1.37 -4.35 -9.30
CA ALA A 44 0.50 -4.21 -10.48
C ALA A 44 -0.52 -5.36 -10.59
N ASP A 45 -0.20 -6.53 -10.02
CA ASP A 45 -1.07 -7.70 -9.91
C ASP A 45 -2.38 -7.39 -9.14
N ILE A 46 -2.43 -6.31 -8.35
CA ILE A 46 -3.64 -5.81 -7.69
C ILE A 46 -4.68 -5.38 -8.74
N LEU A 47 -4.27 -4.72 -9.84
CA LEU A 47 -5.19 -4.21 -10.86
C LEU A 47 -5.93 -5.31 -11.63
N ILE A 48 -5.29 -6.48 -11.73
CA ILE A 48 -5.82 -7.65 -12.43
C ILE A 48 -6.41 -8.68 -11.46
N GLY A 49 -6.40 -8.39 -10.16
CA GLY A 49 -6.97 -9.24 -9.12
C GLY A 49 -6.17 -10.51 -8.79
N GLU A 50 -4.90 -10.59 -9.22
CA GLU A 50 -4.01 -11.70 -8.89
C GLU A 50 -3.36 -11.56 -7.51
N PHE A 51 -3.33 -10.34 -6.98
CA PHE A 51 -2.89 -10.04 -5.62
C PHE A 51 -4.08 -9.59 -4.78
N SER A 52 -4.43 -10.33 -3.73
CA SER A 52 -5.60 -10.05 -2.87
C SER A 52 -5.25 -9.77 -1.41
N ASP A 53 -3.99 -9.91 -1.01
CA ASP A 53 -3.52 -9.72 0.37
C ASP A 53 -3.31 -8.22 0.67
N TYR A 54 -4.36 -7.42 0.54
CA TYR A 54 -4.35 -6.00 0.86
C TYR A 54 -5.70 -5.52 1.39
N GLU A 55 -5.67 -4.40 2.12
CA GLU A 55 -6.86 -3.66 2.52
C GLU A 55 -6.73 -2.20 2.07
N GLU A 56 -7.83 -1.62 1.61
CA GLU A 56 -7.89 -0.17 1.36
C GLU A 56 -7.93 0.57 2.69
N ILE A 57 -7.09 1.60 2.79
CA ILE A 57 -6.99 2.44 3.99
C ILE A 57 -7.10 3.91 3.60
N SER A 58 -7.49 4.74 4.57
CA SER A 58 -7.45 6.19 4.41
C SER A 58 -6.01 6.72 4.41
N GLU A 59 -5.83 7.93 3.88
CA GLU A 59 -4.55 8.65 3.98
C GLU A 59 -4.14 8.88 5.44
N GLU A 60 -5.10 9.14 6.34
CA GLU A 60 -4.85 9.30 7.76
C GLU A 60 -4.30 8.00 8.38
N GLU A 61 -4.88 6.85 8.05
CA GLU A 61 -4.39 5.55 8.49
C GLU A 61 -3.00 5.25 7.94
N ALA A 62 -2.76 5.51 6.65
CA ALA A 62 -1.45 5.33 6.02
C ALA A 62 -0.37 6.16 6.74
N ASN A 63 -0.65 7.44 6.98
CA ASN A 63 0.25 8.32 7.72
C ASN A 63 0.46 7.84 9.16
N ARG A 64 -0.58 7.39 9.85
CA ARG A 64 -0.46 6.83 11.20
C ARG A 64 0.42 5.58 11.23
N ILE A 65 0.36 4.71 10.23
CA ILE A 65 1.18 3.49 10.15
C ILE A 65 2.64 3.85 9.85
N ILE A 66 2.87 4.76 8.90
CA ILE A 66 4.19 5.20 8.46
C ILE A 66 4.99 5.88 9.59
N ASN A 67 4.31 6.61 10.48
CA ASN A 67 4.95 7.40 11.54
C ASN A 67 5.02 6.68 12.91
N GLN A 68 4.78 5.37 12.98
CA GLN A 68 4.98 4.54 14.20
C GLN A 68 6.45 4.19 14.40
#